data_AF-A0A3M7LVW0-F1
#
_entry.id   AF-A0A3M7LVW0-F1
#
_cell.length_a   1.000
_cell.length_b   1.000
_cell.length_c   1.000
_cell.angle_alpha   90.00
_cell.angle_beta   90.00
_cell.angle_gamma   90.00
#
_symmetry.space_group_name_H-M   'P 1'
#
loop_
_entity.id
_entity.type
_entity.pdbx_description
1 polymer ?
#
loop_
_entity_poly.entity_id
_entity_poly.type
_entity_poly.pdbx_seq_one_letter_code
_entity_poly.pdbx_strand_id
1 'polypeptide(L)'
;MTCSLSNYPCYFSERANALLYFLLRTLSLGYDMMTNTLDAEPASGGLTCWLLDTRSLWPGVKITDSASAREALSLISQEERELITRKYHIADARMSLGSALLKRLFVHKTLGIPWKDIQFGRKRDPKHGKPVALLALPQHGPAPLEFNISHQAGLVALVGCKTDELDAEVGVDIVCVNERNDYRVVDEEGFDGWVDIYSDIFSPEETFDLKYNADSFPLLDGTMITQDMLGRHDRCCRRNQHLTITLPNGEKREVDSDLLIDAKLRRFYTFWCYKEAYIKLDGEALLAQWIPSLEFKHVHAPRPGTPARCSTHGSWGERISDAEVWFSMKEDGKGPAGVQGMTKGDSRKLDDTRVEIQAFEEDFMIGVAARERKDIVVQGHKSKLPDVLTSFKGLHLEEDVMGVARDAASGSFISTMSPTSLNYPLLAIPAYHFLSLIPHAYAGILLGSHGYKVNNANPKASLSPANVKGKVPDEVFQKYQRAESAHANSLEQMPLFATAILASIIAERTTAKGIRMGNATGLMTFVSAWFAVRSLYVVSYVQIADRPKSFIRSGLWATGTALAFYQFYKAAALLG
;
A
#
# COMPACT_ATOMS: atom_id res chain seq x y z
N MET A 1 -33.59 -71.15 37.93
CA MET A 1 -33.79 -70.68 36.54
C MET A 1 -33.35 -69.21 36.54
N THR A 2 -32.10 -68.84 36.29
CA THR A 2 -31.26 -68.82 35.05
C THR A 2 -30.88 -67.36 34.74
N CYS A 3 -29.68 -66.98 35.21
CA CYS A 3 -28.56 -66.25 34.57
C CYS A 3 -28.77 -65.11 33.55
N SER A 4 -28.07 -63.97 33.77
CA SER A 4 -27.14 -63.26 32.84
C SER A 4 -27.02 -61.76 33.21
N LEU A 5 -25.97 -61.24 33.87
CA LEU A 5 -24.59 -60.84 33.45
C LEU A 5 -24.43 -59.52 32.64
N SER A 6 -23.52 -58.67 33.15
CA SER A 6 -22.71 -57.60 32.49
C SER A 6 -23.38 -56.21 32.28
N ASN A 7 -22.74 -55.03 32.26
CA ASN A 7 -21.46 -54.45 32.73
C ASN A 7 -21.45 -52.94 32.34
N TYR A 8 -21.01 -52.02 33.23
CA TYR A 8 -20.46 -50.63 33.01
C TYR A 8 -21.33 -49.48 32.39
N PRO A 9 -20.94 -48.16 32.48
CA PRO A 9 -20.03 -47.43 33.39
C PRO A 9 -20.51 -46.03 33.92
N CYS A 10 -19.66 -45.44 34.77
CA CYS A 10 -19.53 -44.04 35.23
C CYS A 10 -20.24 -42.89 34.47
N TYR A 11 -21.04 -42.10 35.20
CA TYR A 11 -21.75 -40.88 34.75
C TYR A 11 -21.11 -39.55 35.24
N PHE A 12 -19.78 -39.45 35.29
CA PHE A 12 -19.10 -38.26 35.86
C PHE A 12 -18.18 -37.46 34.90
N SER A 13 -18.12 -37.76 33.59
CA SER A 13 -17.20 -37.07 32.65
C SER A 13 -17.87 -36.19 31.57
N GLU A 14 -19.19 -36.19 31.40
CA GLU A 14 -19.81 -35.56 30.21
C GLU A 14 -19.94 -34.02 30.29
N ARG A 15 -20.11 -33.42 31.47
CA ARG A 15 -20.30 -31.96 31.59
C ARG A 15 -19.01 -31.13 31.48
N ALA A 16 -17.86 -31.73 31.76
CA ALA A 16 -16.56 -31.09 31.55
C ALA A 16 -16.16 -31.08 30.06
N ASN A 17 -16.55 -32.14 29.33
CA ASN A 17 -16.32 -32.24 27.89
C ASN A 17 -17.15 -31.24 27.09
N ALA A 18 -18.41 -30.97 27.45
CA ALA A 18 -19.25 -30.05 26.68
C ALA A 18 -18.71 -28.61 26.61
N LEU A 19 -18.13 -28.08 27.69
CA LEU A 19 -17.54 -26.73 27.73
C LEU A 19 -16.20 -26.70 26.97
N LEU A 20 -15.39 -27.75 27.10
CA LEU A 20 -14.13 -27.90 26.36
C LEU A 20 -14.37 -28.09 24.85
N TYR A 21 -15.39 -28.86 24.47
CA TYR A 21 -15.86 -29.03 23.10
C TYR A 21 -16.41 -27.73 22.52
N PHE A 22 -17.19 -26.97 23.30
CA PHE A 22 -17.71 -25.67 22.87
C PHE A 22 -16.56 -24.67 22.66
N LEU A 23 -15.58 -24.61 23.56
CA LEU A 23 -14.36 -23.79 23.42
C LEU A 23 -13.53 -24.17 22.19
N LEU A 24 -13.27 -25.47 21.98
CA LEU A 24 -12.54 -25.98 20.81
C LEU A 24 -13.30 -25.71 19.49
N ARG A 25 -14.63 -25.84 19.49
CA ARG A 25 -15.48 -25.60 18.31
C ARG A 25 -15.66 -24.11 17.98
N THR A 26 -15.62 -23.23 18.99
CA THR A 26 -15.67 -21.77 18.79
C THR A 26 -14.32 -21.24 18.26
N LEU A 27 -13.19 -21.85 18.67
CA LEU A 27 -11.87 -21.61 18.07
C LEU A 27 -11.80 -22.07 16.60
N SER A 28 -12.47 -23.18 16.26
CA SER A 28 -12.57 -23.70 14.88
C SER A 28 -13.50 -22.85 14.00
N LEU A 29 -14.65 -22.41 14.52
CA LEU A 29 -15.62 -21.58 13.77
C LEU A 29 -15.14 -20.13 13.56
N GLY A 30 -14.32 -19.60 14.47
CA GLY A 30 -13.65 -18.31 14.27
C GLY A 30 -12.61 -18.36 13.13
N TYR A 31 -12.04 -19.53 12.86
CA TYR A 31 -11.10 -19.76 11.74
C TYR A 31 -11.85 -19.87 10.40
N ASP A 32 -13.00 -20.56 10.36
CA ASP A 32 -13.80 -20.76 9.13
C ASP A 32 -14.70 -19.55 8.75
N MET A 33 -15.03 -18.67 9.70
CA MET A 33 -15.83 -17.46 9.42
C MET A 33 -14.97 -16.27 8.97
N MET A 34 -13.66 -16.28 9.24
CA MET A 34 -12.70 -15.28 8.77
C MET A 34 -12.24 -15.51 7.32
N THR A 35 -12.45 -16.71 6.75
CA THR A 35 -11.95 -17.07 5.42
C THR A 35 -12.93 -16.82 4.27
N ASN A 36 -14.14 -16.30 4.53
CA ASN A 36 -15.20 -16.29 3.51
C ASN A 36 -15.92 -14.96 3.24
N THR A 37 -15.44 -13.80 3.69
CA THR A 37 -16.16 -12.53 3.41
C THR A 37 -15.32 -11.27 3.17
N LEU A 38 -14.01 -11.34 2.90
CA LEU A 38 -13.24 -10.14 2.57
C LEU A 38 -12.08 -10.45 1.62
N ASP A 39 -12.37 -10.72 0.35
CA ASP A 39 -11.40 -10.60 -0.75
C ASP A 39 -12.14 -10.27 -2.05
N ALA A 40 -12.42 -8.98 -2.22
CA ALA A 40 -12.62 -8.37 -3.52
C ALA A 40 -12.15 -6.92 -3.41
N GLU A 41 -10.84 -6.74 -3.28
CA GLU A 41 -10.20 -5.51 -3.77
C GLU A 41 -10.65 -5.34 -5.23
N PRO A 42 -11.07 -4.13 -5.66
CA PRO A 42 -11.38 -3.91 -7.07
C PRO A 42 -10.10 -4.21 -7.85
N ALA A 43 -10.10 -5.31 -8.59
CA ALA A 43 -9.02 -5.67 -9.48
C ALA A 43 -8.72 -4.46 -10.37
N SER A 44 -7.54 -3.85 -10.22
CA SER A 44 -7.06 -2.80 -11.12
C SER A 44 -7.02 -3.41 -12.52
N GLY A 45 -8.01 -3.12 -13.36
CA GLY A 45 -8.33 -3.86 -14.60
C GLY A 45 -7.14 -4.18 -15.51
N GLY A 46 -6.38 -5.23 -15.18
CA GLY A 46 -5.15 -5.66 -15.84
C GLY A 46 -3.89 -4.80 -15.62
N LEU A 47 -3.97 -3.63 -14.95
CA LEU A 47 -2.83 -2.70 -14.78
C LEU A 47 -2.26 -2.72 -13.37
N THR A 48 -0.94 -2.91 -13.25
CA THR A 48 -0.17 -2.84 -12.01
C THR A 48 0.56 -1.50 -11.93
N CYS A 49 0.39 -0.78 -10.83
CA CYS A 49 1.10 0.49 -10.57
C CYS A 49 1.78 0.42 -9.20
N TRP A 50 3.11 0.51 -9.17
CA TRP A 50 3.91 0.41 -7.94
C TRP A 50 4.79 1.64 -7.75
N LEU A 51 4.91 2.08 -6.49
CA LEU A 51 5.79 3.15 -6.08
C LEU A 51 6.71 2.65 -4.96
N LEU A 52 8.02 2.81 -5.13
CA LEU A 52 9.02 2.49 -4.13
C LEU A 52 9.77 3.75 -3.71
N ASP A 53 9.72 4.07 -2.42
CA ASP A 53 10.50 5.15 -1.83
C ASP A 53 11.88 4.65 -1.39
N THR A 54 12.91 5.18 -2.04
CA THR A 54 14.32 4.80 -1.79
C THR A 54 15.09 5.82 -0.96
N ARG A 55 14.46 6.95 -0.55
CA ARG A 55 15.14 8.07 0.14
C ARG A 55 15.81 7.63 1.45
N SER A 56 15.15 6.77 2.21
CA SER A 56 15.62 6.23 3.49
C SER A 56 16.35 4.88 3.38
N LEU A 57 16.37 4.27 2.20
CA LEU A 57 16.92 2.94 1.98
C LEU A 57 18.45 2.99 1.80
N TRP A 58 19.14 1.94 2.24
CA TRP A 58 20.58 1.74 1.99
C TRP A 58 21.46 2.96 2.36
N PRO A 59 21.61 3.27 3.67
CA PRO A 59 22.45 4.37 4.15
C PRO A 59 23.94 4.11 3.85
N GLY A 60 24.70 5.17 3.60
CA GLY A 60 26.13 5.09 3.29
C GLY A 60 26.61 6.25 2.41
N VAL A 61 27.91 6.27 2.11
CA VAL A 61 28.48 7.15 1.07
C VAL A 61 28.42 6.44 -0.27
N LYS A 62 28.69 5.14 -0.27
CA LYS A 62 28.50 4.24 -1.42
C LYS A 62 27.40 3.24 -1.13
N ILE A 63 26.74 2.77 -2.19
CA ILE A 63 25.67 1.78 -2.07
C ILE A 63 26.14 0.48 -1.40
N THR A 64 27.42 0.13 -1.54
CA THR A 64 28.02 -1.08 -0.95
C THR A 64 28.28 -1.00 0.56
N ASP A 65 28.20 0.19 1.15
CA ASP A 65 28.47 0.38 2.58
C ASP A 65 27.36 -0.27 3.43
N SER A 66 26.13 -0.29 2.91
CA SER A 66 24.99 -0.94 3.54
C SER A 66 25.02 -2.46 3.35
N ALA A 67 24.86 -3.21 4.44
CA ALA A 67 24.76 -4.67 4.39
C ALA A 67 23.52 -5.15 3.63
N SER A 68 22.36 -4.52 3.84
CA SER A 68 21.13 -4.85 3.12
C SER A 68 21.21 -4.48 1.63
N ALA A 69 21.98 -3.46 1.27
CA ALA A 69 22.25 -3.15 -0.14
C ALA A 69 23.11 -4.21 -0.81
N ARG A 70 24.16 -4.71 -0.13
CA ARG A 70 24.99 -5.81 -0.65
C ARG A 70 24.19 -7.09 -0.87
N GLU A 71 23.24 -7.37 0.01
CA GLU A 71 22.29 -8.47 -0.19
C GLU A 71 21.43 -8.23 -1.44
N ALA A 72 20.77 -7.07 -1.56
CA ALA A 72 19.96 -6.72 -2.72
C ALA A 72 20.76 -6.76 -4.05
N LEU A 73 22.00 -6.28 -4.05
CA LEU A 73 22.90 -6.34 -5.20
C LEU A 73 23.25 -7.77 -5.61
N SER A 74 23.24 -8.72 -4.67
CA SER A 74 23.50 -10.13 -4.98
C SER A 74 22.31 -10.80 -5.68
N LEU A 75 21.12 -10.22 -5.58
CA LEU A 75 19.87 -10.71 -6.18
C LEU A 75 19.63 -10.18 -7.60
N ILE A 76 20.48 -9.32 -8.14
CA ILE A 76 20.38 -8.81 -9.51
C ILE A 76 21.54 -9.33 -10.39
N SER A 77 21.43 -9.14 -11.70
CA SER A 77 22.47 -9.60 -12.63
C SER A 77 23.80 -8.89 -12.37
N GLN A 78 24.89 -9.53 -12.79
CA GLN A 78 26.22 -8.94 -12.69
C GLN A 78 26.31 -7.61 -13.45
N GLU A 79 25.73 -7.52 -14.64
CA GLU A 79 25.69 -6.30 -15.43
C GLU A 79 24.98 -5.15 -14.69
N GLU A 80 23.79 -5.39 -14.14
CA GLU A 80 23.05 -4.38 -13.37
C GLU A 80 23.85 -3.95 -12.13
N ARG A 81 24.48 -4.92 -11.43
CA ARG A 81 25.32 -4.66 -10.25
C ARG A 81 26.50 -3.76 -10.57
N GLU A 82 27.21 -4.02 -11.68
CA GLU A 82 28.34 -3.21 -12.11
C GLU A 82 27.92 -1.78 -12.47
N LEU A 83 26.78 -1.61 -13.16
CA LEU A 83 26.24 -0.30 -13.48
C LEU A 83 25.84 0.50 -12.24
N ILE A 84 25.19 -0.15 -11.26
CA ILE A 84 24.74 0.49 -10.02
C ILE A 84 25.92 0.89 -9.12
N THR A 85 26.91 0.01 -8.98
CA THR A 85 28.05 0.26 -8.06
C THR A 85 29.02 1.32 -8.56
N ARG A 86 29.03 1.62 -9.86
CA ARG A 86 29.86 2.69 -10.46
C ARG A 86 29.25 4.09 -10.33
N LYS A 87 28.01 4.22 -9.87
CA LYS A 87 27.36 5.54 -9.74
C LYS A 87 28.06 6.40 -8.70
N TYR A 88 28.28 7.66 -9.06
CA TYR A 88 28.95 8.63 -8.21
C TYR A 88 28.08 9.05 -7.02
N HIS A 89 26.81 9.38 -7.27
CA HIS A 89 25.86 9.74 -6.23
C HIS A 89 25.10 8.51 -5.73
N ILE A 90 25.07 8.34 -4.40
CA ILE A 90 24.33 7.22 -3.78
C ILE A 90 22.83 7.29 -4.07
N ALA A 91 22.24 8.48 -4.18
CA ALA A 91 20.83 8.65 -4.53
C ALA A 91 20.49 7.95 -5.86
N ASP A 92 21.32 8.14 -6.89
CA ASP A 92 21.15 7.48 -8.17
C ASP A 92 21.33 5.96 -8.07
N ALA A 93 22.28 5.51 -7.25
CA ALA A 93 22.54 4.09 -7.02
C ALA A 93 21.33 3.42 -6.34
N ARG A 94 20.71 4.09 -5.35
CA ARG A 94 19.50 3.63 -4.67
C ARG A 94 18.33 3.49 -5.64
N MET A 95 18.04 4.53 -6.41
CA MET A 95 16.95 4.49 -7.40
C MET A 95 17.19 3.42 -8.46
N SER A 96 18.45 3.24 -8.92
CA SER A 96 18.79 2.22 -9.91
C SER A 96 18.68 0.80 -9.36
N LEU A 97 19.05 0.58 -8.10
CA LEU A 97 18.86 -0.69 -7.41
C LEU A 97 17.37 -0.99 -7.19
N GLY A 98 16.61 -0.01 -6.71
CA GLY A 98 15.15 -0.12 -6.59
C GLY A 98 14.49 -0.45 -7.92
N SER A 99 14.88 0.23 -9.00
CA SER A 99 14.42 -0.03 -10.36
C SER A 99 14.72 -1.45 -10.82
N ALA A 100 15.96 -1.94 -10.63
CA ALA A 100 16.34 -3.31 -10.97
C ALA A 100 15.49 -4.35 -10.25
N LEU A 101 15.25 -4.16 -8.94
CA LEU A 101 14.44 -5.05 -8.13
C LEU A 101 12.96 -5.03 -8.54
N LEU A 102 12.36 -3.85 -8.77
CA LEU A 102 10.96 -3.74 -9.17
C LEU A 102 10.67 -4.40 -10.52
N LYS A 103 11.56 -4.24 -11.51
CA LYS A 103 11.40 -4.93 -12.80
C LYS A 103 11.39 -6.44 -12.62
N ARG A 104 12.34 -6.99 -11.84
CA ARG A 104 12.43 -8.43 -11.58
C ARG A 104 11.22 -8.93 -10.79
N LEU A 105 10.79 -8.18 -9.78
CA LEU A 105 9.58 -8.49 -9.00
C LEU A 105 8.34 -8.55 -9.89
N PHE A 106 8.17 -7.58 -10.79
CA PHE A 106 7.04 -7.55 -11.71
C PHE A 106 7.02 -8.77 -12.62
N VAL A 107 8.15 -9.08 -13.27
CA VAL A 107 8.25 -10.27 -14.14
C VAL A 107 8.01 -11.56 -13.36
N HIS A 108 8.59 -11.69 -12.17
CA HIS A 108 8.42 -12.87 -11.32
C HIS A 108 6.97 -13.06 -10.89
N LYS A 109 6.31 -12.02 -10.37
CA LYS A 109 4.92 -12.09 -9.91
C LYS A 109 3.93 -12.33 -11.04
N THR A 110 4.15 -11.73 -12.21
CA THR A 110 3.21 -11.81 -13.34
C THR A 110 3.32 -13.10 -14.13
N LEU A 111 4.54 -13.64 -14.30
CA LEU A 111 4.79 -14.81 -15.17
C LEU A 111 5.30 -16.05 -14.43
N GLY A 112 5.64 -15.94 -13.14
CA GLY A 112 6.21 -17.05 -12.37
C GLY A 112 7.62 -17.46 -12.81
N ILE A 113 8.30 -16.65 -13.64
CA ILE A 113 9.67 -16.93 -14.08
C ILE A 113 10.59 -16.91 -12.84
N PRO A 114 11.41 -17.94 -12.59
CA PRO A 114 12.31 -17.95 -11.44
C PRO A 114 13.20 -16.72 -11.42
N TRP A 115 13.36 -16.09 -10.26
CA TRP A 115 14.03 -14.79 -10.11
C TRP A 115 15.41 -14.71 -10.78
N LYS A 116 16.20 -15.78 -10.62
CA LYS A 116 17.55 -15.94 -11.20
C LYS A 116 17.58 -16.06 -12.73
N ASP A 117 16.48 -16.50 -13.34
CA ASP A 117 16.37 -16.77 -14.78
C ASP A 117 15.80 -15.57 -15.54
N ILE A 118 15.40 -14.51 -14.83
CA ILE A 118 14.86 -13.28 -15.44
C ILE A 118 15.96 -12.54 -16.17
N GLN A 119 15.74 -12.34 -17.47
CA GLN A 119 16.61 -11.58 -18.37
C GLN A 119 15.84 -10.42 -19.00
N PHE A 120 16.57 -9.35 -19.32
CA PHE A 120 16.02 -8.16 -19.95
C PHE A 120 16.73 -7.89 -21.27
N GLY A 121 15.96 -7.53 -22.30
CA GLY A 121 16.43 -6.92 -23.54
C GLY A 121 15.93 -5.48 -23.65
N ARG A 122 16.07 -4.90 -24.84
CA ARG A 122 15.51 -3.58 -25.17
C ARG A 122 14.71 -3.62 -26.46
N LYS A 123 13.54 -2.97 -26.46
CA LYS A 123 12.67 -2.79 -27.63
C LYS A 123 13.18 -1.60 -28.46
N ARG A 124 13.18 -1.75 -29.79
CA ARG A 124 13.62 -0.78 -30.81
C ARG A 124 15.12 -0.49 -30.83
N ASP A 125 15.64 0.15 -29.78
CA ASP A 125 17.03 0.56 -29.71
C ASP A 125 17.84 -0.31 -28.70
N PRO A 126 18.96 -0.93 -29.12
CA PRO A 126 19.74 -1.81 -28.25
C PRO A 126 20.37 -1.14 -27.01
N LYS A 127 20.45 0.20 -26.98
CA LYS A 127 21.12 0.97 -25.91
C LYS A 127 20.14 1.85 -25.13
N HIS A 128 19.26 2.55 -25.82
CA HIS A 128 18.33 3.54 -25.28
C HIS A 128 16.87 3.06 -25.29
N GLY A 129 16.60 1.90 -25.89
CA GLY A 129 15.26 1.37 -26.03
C GLY A 129 14.62 0.94 -24.71
N LYS A 130 13.29 0.82 -24.74
CA LYS A 130 12.48 0.43 -23.59
C LYS A 130 12.86 -0.97 -23.10
N PRO A 131 13.12 -1.18 -21.79
CA PRO A 131 13.38 -2.51 -21.25
C PRO A 131 12.23 -3.47 -21.51
N VAL A 132 12.54 -4.69 -21.94
CA VAL A 132 11.57 -5.78 -22.14
C VAL A 132 12.08 -7.03 -21.45
N ALA A 133 11.18 -7.77 -20.80
CA ALA A 133 11.53 -9.08 -20.25
C ALA A 133 11.64 -10.10 -21.39
N LEU A 134 12.56 -11.05 -21.28
CA LEU A 134 12.78 -12.08 -22.28
C LEU A 134 12.37 -13.45 -21.74
N LEU A 135 11.78 -14.27 -22.60
CA LEU A 135 11.51 -15.68 -22.33
C LEU A 135 12.80 -16.49 -22.42
N ALA A 136 13.01 -17.34 -21.42
CA ALA A 136 14.08 -18.32 -21.44
C ALA A 136 13.83 -19.41 -22.51
N LEU A 137 14.85 -20.21 -22.77
CA LEU A 137 14.77 -21.40 -23.62
C LEU A 137 13.64 -22.34 -23.14
N PRO A 138 12.84 -22.94 -24.05
CA PRO A 138 13.01 -22.98 -25.51
C PRO A 138 12.20 -21.92 -26.29
N GLN A 139 11.39 -21.08 -25.64
CA GLN A 139 10.39 -20.25 -26.34
C GLN A 139 11.01 -19.10 -27.13
N HIS A 140 12.07 -18.44 -26.59
CA HIS A 140 12.78 -17.28 -27.15
C HIS A 140 11.90 -16.07 -27.54
N GLY A 141 12.30 -14.87 -27.10
CA GLY A 141 11.66 -13.61 -27.51
C GLY A 141 11.09 -12.80 -26.34
N PRO A 142 10.32 -11.73 -26.62
CA PRO A 142 9.71 -10.91 -25.59
C PRO A 142 8.71 -11.72 -24.76
N ALA A 143 8.74 -11.54 -23.44
CA ALA A 143 7.76 -12.12 -22.54
C ALA A 143 6.38 -11.46 -22.73
N PRO A 144 5.26 -12.18 -22.47
CA PRO A 144 3.90 -11.70 -22.69
C PRO A 144 3.46 -10.73 -21.58
N LEU A 145 4.21 -9.64 -21.41
CA LEU A 145 3.94 -8.54 -20.50
C LEU A 145 4.48 -7.23 -21.08
N GLU A 146 3.90 -6.12 -20.65
CA GLU A 146 4.36 -4.78 -20.95
C GLU A 146 4.64 -4.06 -19.64
N PHE A 147 5.76 -3.34 -19.53
CA PHE A 147 6.00 -2.48 -18.37
C PHE A 147 6.86 -1.27 -18.74
N ASN A 148 6.80 -0.26 -17.90
CA ASN A 148 7.70 0.88 -17.93
C ASN A 148 8.04 1.31 -16.50
N ILE A 149 9.18 1.99 -16.36
CA ILE A 149 9.68 2.42 -15.07
C ILE A 149 10.31 3.82 -15.20
N SER A 150 10.07 4.66 -14.20
CA SER A 150 10.69 5.97 -14.06
C SER A 150 11.14 6.19 -12.61
N HIS A 151 12.11 7.08 -12.41
CA HIS A 151 12.60 7.43 -11.08
C HIS A 151 13.12 8.87 -11.03
N GLN A 152 12.83 9.59 -9.96
CA GLN A 152 13.33 10.94 -9.72
C GLN A 152 13.33 11.24 -8.22
N ALA A 153 14.33 11.99 -7.74
CA ALA A 153 14.48 12.44 -6.35
C ALA A 153 14.17 11.39 -5.25
N GLY A 154 14.58 10.14 -5.49
CA GLY A 154 14.48 9.03 -4.54
C GLY A 154 13.20 8.19 -4.64
N LEU A 155 12.28 8.50 -5.55
CA LEU A 155 11.09 7.70 -5.82
C LEU A 155 11.27 6.88 -7.11
N VAL A 156 10.76 5.65 -7.14
CA VAL A 156 10.78 4.75 -8.30
C VAL A 156 9.37 4.26 -8.59
N ALA A 157 8.83 4.60 -9.76
CA ALA A 157 7.48 4.25 -10.19
C ALA A 157 7.52 3.21 -11.32
N LEU A 158 6.81 2.09 -11.17
CA LEU A 158 6.63 1.06 -12.20
C LEU A 158 5.16 0.97 -12.58
N VAL A 159 4.88 0.92 -13.88
CA VAL A 159 3.58 0.53 -14.42
C VAL A 159 3.75 -0.68 -15.33
N GLY A 160 2.80 -1.61 -15.32
CA GLY A 160 2.85 -2.76 -16.21
C GLY A 160 1.57 -3.57 -16.25
N CYS A 161 1.40 -4.35 -17.31
CA CYS A 161 0.28 -5.26 -17.48
C CYS A 161 0.73 -6.58 -18.12
N LYS A 162 -0.07 -7.62 -17.94
CA LYS A 162 0.09 -8.87 -18.66
C LYS A 162 -0.65 -8.75 -20.00
N THR A 163 0.01 -9.05 -21.11
CA THR A 163 -0.56 -8.81 -22.46
C THR A 163 -1.80 -9.66 -22.75
N ASP A 164 -1.96 -10.77 -22.03
CA ASP A 164 -3.16 -11.64 -22.13
C ASP A 164 -4.39 -11.02 -21.44
N GLU A 165 -4.17 -10.16 -20.43
CA GLU A 165 -5.24 -9.52 -19.65
C GLU A 165 -5.60 -8.13 -20.18
N LEU A 166 -4.56 -7.36 -20.55
CA LEU A 166 -4.67 -6.02 -21.09
C LEU A 166 -3.67 -5.83 -22.24
N ASP A 167 -4.18 -5.66 -23.45
CA ASP A 167 -3.39 -5.46 -24.65
C ASP A 167 -3.08 -3.97 -24.86
N ALA A 168 -2.14 -3.47 -24.06
CA ALA A 168 -1.76 -2.07 -24.04
C ALA A 168 -0.24 -1.86 -24.12
N GLU A 169 0.15 -0.69 -24.59
CA GLU A 169 1.49 -0.12 -24.39
C GLU A 169 1.41 0.91 -23.28
N VAL A 170 2.33 0.86 -22.31
CA VAL A 170 2.30 1.74 -21.14
C VAL A 170 3.61 2.49 -20.96
N GLY A 171 3.54 3.74 -20.50
CA GLY A 171 4.68 4.57 -20.14
C GLY A 171 4.38 5.30 -18.83
N VAL A 172 5.39 5.48 -17.99
CA VAL A 172 5.29 6.24 -16.74
C VAL A 172 6.42 7.25 -16.68
N ASP A 173 6.10 8.42 -16.15
CA ASP A 173 7.10 9.38 -15.72
C ASP A 173 6.80 9.91 -14.33
N ILE A 174 7.85 10.37 -13.64
CA ILE A 174 7.76 11.01 -12.34
C ILE A 174 8.60 12.27 -12.38
N VAL A 175 8.01 13.38 -11.96
CA VAL A 175 8.65 14.69 -11.91
C VAL A 175 8.66 15.23 -10.48
N CYS A 176 9.74 15.92 -10.11
CA CYS A 176 9.87 16.68 -8.87
C CYS A 176 10.03 18.17 -9.21
N VAL A 177 9.03 18.99 -8.87
CA VAL A 177 8.95 20.39 -9.33
C VAL A 177 10.04 21.31 -8.75
N ASN A 178 10.62 20.91 -7.61
CA ASN A 178 11.56 21.73 -6.84
C ASN A 178 13.01 21.19 -6.86
N GLU A 179 13.29 20.11 -7.60
CA GLU A 179 14.64 19.52 -7.63
C GLU A 179 15.64 20.39 -8.40
N ARG A 180 15.18 21.08 -9.44
CA ARG A 180 16.02 21.97 -10.26
C ARG A 180 15.97 23.38 -9.67
N ASN A 181 17.12 24.07 -9.71
CA ASN A 181 17.17 25.49 -9.35
C ASN A 181 16.68 26.37 -10.52
N ASP A 182 15.41 26.20 -10.90
CA ASP A 182 14.80 26.87 -12.05
C ASP A 182 14.71 28.39 -11.82
N TYR A 183 14.51 28.81 -10.56
CA TYR A 183 14.47 30.20 -10.17
C TYR A 183 15.66 31.02 -10.62
N ARG A 184 16.87 30.45 -10.63
CA ARG A 184 18.06 31.17 -11.10
C ARG A 184 17.88 31.68 -12.53
N VAL A 185 17.38 30.83 -13.43
CA VAL A 185 17.17 31.19 -14.84
C VAL A 185 15.92 32.06 -14.99
N VAL A 186 14.86 31.78 -14.24
CA VAL A 186 13.65 32.61 -14.25
C VAL A 186 13.93 34.04 -13.78
N ASP A 187 14.78 34.22 -12.78
CA ASP A 187 15.18 35.54 -12.28
C ASP A 187 16.02 36.30 -13.34
N GLU A 188 16.94 35.60 -14.03
CA GLU A 188 17.79 36.15 -15.09
C GLU A 188 17.00 36.49 -16.37
N GLU A 189 16.32 35.50 -16.95
CA GLU A 189 15.74 35.56 -18.30
C GLU A 189 14.22 35.76 -18.32
N GLY A 190 13.55 35.51 -17.20
CA GLY A 190 12.08 35.44 -17.12
C GLY A 190 11.59 34.01 -17.34
N PHE A 191 10.38 33.73 -16.88
CA PHE A 191 9.72 32.45 -17.05
C PHE A 191 9.51 32.12 -18.54
N ASP A 192 9.23 33.12 -19.36
CA ASP A 192 9.14 32.97 -20.81
C ASP A 192 10.46 32.56 -21.46
N GLY A 193 11.57 33.18 -21.07
CA GLY A 193 12.91 32.76 -21.51
C GLY A 193 13.25 31.34 -21.03
N TRP A 194 12.88 31.00 -19.79
CA TRP A 194 13.06 29.64 -19.27
C TRP A 194 12.27 28.58 -20.06
N VAL A 195 11.01 28.88 -20.45
CA VAL A 195 10.23 27.96 -21.30
C VAL A 195 10.87 27.82 -22.70
N ASP A 196 11.46 28.88 -23.24
CA ASP A 196 12.10 28.85 -24.58
C ASP A 196 13.29 27.89 -24.66
N ILE A 197 13.91 27.53 -23.54
CA ILE A 197 14.95 26.48 -23.48
C ILE A 197 14.42 25.13 -23.98
N TYR A 198 13.10 24.91 -23.90
CA TYR A 198 12.43 23.66 -24.23
C TYR A 198 11.61 23.72 -25.53
N SER A 199 11.84 24.74 -26.38
CA SER A 199 11.09 24.92 -27.64
C SER A 199 11.24 23.76 -28.64
N ASP A 200 12.29 22.95 -28.51
CA ASP A 200 12.51 21.75 -29.33
C ASP A 200 11.71 20.52 -28.86
N ILE A 201 11.01 20.63 -27.72
CA ILE A 201 10.18 19.56 -27.13
C ILE A 201 8.69 19.89 -27.25
N PHE A 202 8.33 21.17 -27.07
CA PHE A 202 6.94 21.63 -27.08
C PHE A 202 6.56 22.30 -28.39
N SER A 203 5.29 22.19 -28.80
CA SER A 203 4.81 22.96 -29.95
C SER A 203 4.78 24.47 -29.64
N PRO A 204 4.73 25.35 -30.65
CA PRO A 204 4.52 26.78 -30.43
C PRO A 204 3.24 27.07 -29.61
N GLU A 205 2.20 26.28 -29.81
CA GLU A 205 0.92 26.36 -29.10
C GLU A 205 1.07 25.95 -27.62
N GLU A 206 1.74 24.82 -27.34
CA GLU A 206 2.06 24.40 -25.97
C GLU A 206 2.95 25.43 -25.27
N THR A 207 3.97 25.95 -25.96
CA THR A 207 4.88 26.98 -25.46
C THR A 207 4.13 28.26 -25.09
N PHE A 208 3.18 28.68 -25.94
CA PHE A 208 2.34 29.84 -25.65
C PHE A 208 1.44 29.61 -24.43
N ASP A 209 0.80 28.44 -24.33
CA ASP A 209 -0.03 28.08 -23.16
C ASP A 209 0.80 28.07 -21.87
N LEU A 210 1.96 27.42 -21.88
CA LEU A 210 2.87 27.34 -20.74
C LEU A 210 3.27 28.73 -20.24
N LYS A 211 3.62 29.64 -21.16
CA LYS A 211 4.05 31.00 -20.82
C LYS A 211 2.94 31.86 -20.23
N TYR A 212 1.71 31.74 -20.75
CA TYR A 212 0.66 32.74 -20.51
C TYR A 212 -0.60 32.18 -19.86
N ASN A 213 -0.59 30.92 -19.45
CA ASN A 213 -1.65 30.29 -18.69
C ASN A 213 -1.13 29.79 -17.34
N ALA A 214 -2.02 29.54 -16.39
CA ALA A 214 -1.72 28.96 -15.08
C ALA A 214 -2.97 28.32 -14.50
N ASP A 215 -2.80 27.18 -13.83
CA ASP A 215 -3.88 26.55 -13.06
C ASP A 215 -4.21 27.38 -11.81
N SER A 216 -5.38 27.14 -11.22
CA SER A 216 -5.77 27.83 -10.00
C SER A 216 -4.86 27.46 -8.84
N PHE A 217 -4.40 28.44 -8.05
CA PHE A 217 -3.46 28.23 -6.95
C PHE A 217 -3.91 28.91 -5.65
N PRO A 218 -3.58 28.34 -4.48
CA PRO A 218 -3.98 28.89 -3.19
C PRO A 218 -3.08 30.06 -2.76
N LEU A 219 -3.66 31.04 -2.07
CA LEU A 219 -2.94 31.98 -1.22
C LEU A 219 -2.64 31.36 0.16
N LEU A 220 -1.80 32.05 0.94
CA LEU A 220 -1.47 31.66 2.33
C LEU A 220 -2.70 31.57 3.26
N ASP A 221 -3.77 32.31 2.95
CA ASP A 221 -5.04 32.27 3.70
C ASP A 221 -6.01 31.18 3.20
N GLY A 222 -5.60 30.40 2.20
CA GLY A 222 -6.41 29.34 1.57
C GLY A 222 -7.33 29.81 0.45
N THR A 223 -7.36 31.11 0.13
CA THR A 223 -8.14 31.63 -1.00
C THR A 223 -7.60 31.09 -2.32
N MET A 224 -8.45 30.47 -3.14
CA MET A 224 -8.06 29.98 -4.46
C MET A 224 -8.10 31.12 -5.48
N ILE A 225 -6.96 31.44 -6.07
CA ILE A 225 -6.85 32.36 -7.19
C ILE A 225 -7.22 31.63 -8.47
N THR A 226 -8.15 32.20 -9.22
CA THR A 226 -8.61 31.69 -10.53
C THR A 226 -8.11 32.59 -11.66
N GLN A 227 -8.16 32.09 -12.90
CA GLN A 227 -7.75 32.85 -14.08
C GLN A 227 -8.53 34.16 -14.25
N ASP A 228 -9.84 34.15 -13.95
CA ASP A 228 -10.68 35.36 -14.01
C ASP A 228 -10.23 36.44 -13.00
N MET A 229 -9.77 36.04 -11.81
CA MET A 229 -9.27 36.97 -10.79
C MET A 229 -7.91 37.58 -11.17
N LEU A 230 -7.06 36.81 -11.87
CA LEU A 230 -5.76 37.27 -12.38
C LEU A 230 -5.92 38.28 -13.51
N GLY A 231 -6.95 38.14 -14.35
CA GLY A 231 -7.12 38.95 -15.54
C GLY A 231 -5.89 38.87 -16.44
N ARG A 232 -5.26 40.02 -16.71
CA ARG A 232 -4.08 40.10 -17.60
C ARG A 232 -2.73 39.93 -16.89
N HIS A 233 -2.76 39.66 -15.59
CA HIS A 233 -1.57 39.27 -14.83
C HIS A 233 -1.11 37.83 -15.15
N ASP A 234 -1.93 37.05 -15.84
CA ASP A 234 -1.57 35.77 -16.48
C ASP A 234 -0.29 35.84 -17.34
N ARG A 235 0.00 37.03 -17.89
CA ARG A 235 1.20 37.34 -18.69
C ARG A 235 2.46 37.69 -17.89
N CYS A 236 2.38 37.72 -16.56
CA CYS A 236 3.55 37.96 -15.74
C CYS A 236 4.50 36.76 -15.83
N CYS A 237 5.74 37.03 -16.22
CA CYS A 237 6.82 36.04 -16.37
C CYS A 237 8.02 36.38 -15.46
N ARG A 238 7.85 37.26 -14.48
CA ARG A 238 8.94 37.68 -13.59
C ARG A 238 8.51 37.48 -12.15
N ARG A 239 9.46 37.01 -11.33
CA ARG A 239 9.31 36.84 -9.89
C ARG A 239 9.44 38.17 -9.14
N ASN A 240 9.04 38.18 -7.87
CA ASN A 240 9.09 39.34 -6.97
C ASN A 240 8.34 40.61 -7.49
N GLN A 241 7.29 40.41 -8.27
CA GLN A 241 6.37 41.47 -8.69
C GLN A 241 5.10 41.44 -7.86
N HIS A 242 4.58 42.63 -7.58
CA HIS A 242 3.30 42.78 -6.90
C HIS A 242 2.15 42.88 -7.92
N LEU A 243 1.26 41.89 -7.91
CA LEU A 243 0.13 41.78 -8.83
C LEU A 243 -1.14 42.20 -8.10
N THR A 244 -1.97 43.06 -8.71
CA THR A 244 -3.25 43.49 -8.12
C THR A 244 -4.39 42.71 -8.74
N ILE A 245 -4.89 41.71 -8.01
CA ILE A 245 -6.02 40.88 -8.43
C ILE A 245 -7.35 41.46 -7.93
N THR A 246 -8.44 41.10 -8.59
CA THR A 246 -9.80 41.46 -8.15
C THR A 246 -10.55 40.20 -7.75
N LEU A 247 -10.97 40.14 -6.48
CA LEU A 247 -11.76 39.04 -5.94
C LEU A 247 -13.23 39.14 -6.40
N PRO A 248 -14.03 38.06 -6.31
CA PRO A 248 -15.43 38.05 -6.74
C PRO A 248 -16.32 39.08 -6.04
N ASN A 249 -15.97 39.50 -4.83
CA ASN A 249 -16.65 40.55 -4.06
C ASN A 249 -16.25 41.98 -4.51
N GLY A 250 -15.39 42.13 -5.52
CA GLY A 250 -14.86 43.40 -6.00
C GLY A 250 -13.68 43.96 -5.19
N GLU A 251 -13.24 43.28 -4.13
CA GLU A 251 -12.06 43.64 -3.35
C GLU A 251 -10.80 43.49 -4.21
N LYS A 252 -9.94 44.51 -4.19
CA LYS A 252 -8.61 44.44 -4.79
C LYS A 252 -7.61 43.92 -3.78
N ARG A 253 -6.80 42.95 -4.18
CA ARG A 253 -5.78 42.34 -3.34
C ARG A 253 -4.45 42.29 -4.05
N GLU A 254 -3.38 42.55 -3.31
CA GLU A 254 -2.01 42.43 -3.79
C GLU A 254 -1.50 41.01 -3.52
N VAL A 255 -0.92 40.38 -4.54
CA VAL A 255 -0.39 39.02 -4.49
C VAL A 255 1.01 39.02 -5.10
N ASP A 256 1.92 38.25 -4.51
CA ASP A 256 3.25 38.07 -5.05
C ASP A 256 3.20 37.18 -6.30
N SER A 257 3.85 37.64 -7.38
CA SER A 257 4.05 36.87 -8.61
C SER A 257 4.71 35.52 -8.40
N ASP A 258 5.46 35.31 -7.31
CA ASP A 258 6.12 34.04 -7.02
C ASP A 258 5.13 32.87 -7.00
N LEU A 259 3.94 33.06 -6.42
CA LEU A 259 2.89 32.03 -6.41
C LEU A 259 2.37 31.71 -7.82
N LEU A 260 2.30 32.71 -8.69
CA LEU A 260 1.91 32.53 -10.09
C LEU A 260 3.01 31.80 -10.86
N ILE A 261 4.29 32.14 -10.63
CA ILE A 261 5.42 31.47 -11.27
C ILE A 261 5.52 30.01 -10.81
N ASP A 262 5.27 29.72 -9.54
CA ASP A 262 5.21 28.35 -9.02
C ASP A 262 4.08 27.54 -9.66
N ALA A 263 2.90 28.15 -9.83
CA ALA A 263 1.78 27.53 -10.54
C ALA A 263 2.15 27.24 -12.01
N LYS A 264 2.85 28.16 -12.68
CA LYS A 264 3.33 27.98 -14.06
C LYS A 264 4.41 26.88 -14.18
N LEU A 265 5.36 26.83 -13.23
CA LEU A 265 6.36 25.76 -13.16
C LEU A 265 5.69 24.40 -12.95
N ARG A 266 4.73 24.30 -12.04
CA ARG A 266 3.98 23.05 -11.82
C ARG A 266 3.20 22.62 -13.06
N ARG A 267 2.59 23.57 -13.78
CA ARG A 267 1.94 23.31 -15.08
C ARG A 267 2.95 22.82 -16.11
N PHE A 268 4.11 23.45 -16.23
CA PHE A 268 5.19 22.99 -17.10
C PHE A 268 5.58 21.53 -16.80
N TYR A 269 5.82 21.20 -15.54
CA TYR A 269 6.20 19.85 -15.17
C TYR A 269 5.09 18.83 -15.40
N THR A 270 3.82 19.25 -15.43
CA THR A 270 2.69 18.40 -15.86
C THR A 270 2.79 18.06 -17.34
N PHE A 271 3.01 19.06 -18.22
CA PHE A 271 3.25 18.84 -19.65
C PHE A 271 4.50 17.98 -19.90
N TRP A 272 5.59 18.27 -19.20
CA TRP A 272 6.83 17.48 -19.27
C TRP A 272 6.58 16.02 -18.92
N CYS A 273 5.88 15.77 -17.80
CA CYS A 273 5.57 14.43 -17.35
C CYS A 273 4.72 13.66 -18.39
N TYR A 274 3.75 14.30 -19.04
CA TYR A 274 2.98 13.68 -20.11
C TYR A 274 3.81 13.39 -21.35
N LYS A 275 4.67 14.32 -21.79
CA LYS A 275 5.60 14.10 -22.91
C LYS A 275 6.52 12.92 -22.63
N GLU A 276 7.20 12.91 -21.49
CA GLU A 276 8.11 11.83 -21.11
C GLU A 276 7.39 10.48 -20.97
N ALA A 277 6.21 10.46 -20.35
CA ALA A 277 5.42 9.23 -20.24
C ALA A 277 5.04 8.68 -21.63
N TYR A 278 4.62 9.52 -22.57
CA TYR A 278 4.31 9.10 -23.93
C TYR A 278 5.56 8.65 -24.72
N ILE A 279 6.67 9.39 -24.61
CA ILE A 279 7.96 9.03 -25.25
C ILE A 279 8.44 7.68 -24.73
N LYS A 280 8.29 7.41 -23.42
CA LYS A 280 8.62 6.13 -22.77
C LYS A 280 7.65 5.01 -23.13
N LEU A 281 6.37 5.33 -23.35
CA LEU A 281 5.38 4.40 -23.91
C LEU A 281 5.85 3.92 -25.28
N ASP A 282 6.17 4.87 -26.17
CA ASP A 282 6.58 4.60 -27.54
C ASP A 282 7.93 3.86 -27.59
N GLY A 283 8.96 4.39 -26.94
CA GLY A 283 10.27 3.74 -26.80
C GLY A 283 11.29 4.11 -27.88
N GLU A 284 11.06 5.16 -28.67
CA GLU A 284 12.03 5.75 -29.62
C GLU A 284 13.01 6.75 -28.94
N ALA A 285 12.76 7.11 -27.68
CA ALA A 285 13.52 8.09 -26.90
C ALA A 285 13.52 9.51 -27.52
N LEU A 286 14.34 10.42 -26.97
CA LEU A 286 14.39 11.84 -27.38
C LEU A 286 14.95 12.09 -28.79
N LEU A 287 15.27 11.04 -29.56
CA LEU A 287 15.74 11.17 -30.95
C LEU A 287 14.59 11.36 -31.94
N ALA A 288 13.35 11.20 -31.48
CA ALA A 288 12.16 11.34 -32.29
C ALA A 288 11.91 12.80 -32.70
N GLN A 289 12.07 13.09 -34.00
CA GLN A 289 11.77 14.43 -34.57
C GLN A 289 10.29 14.82 -34.47
N TRP A 290 9.41 13.85 -34.20
CA TRP A 290 7.97 14.07 -34.09
C TRP A 290 7.52 14.62 -32.73
N ILE A 291 8.42 14.74 -31.73
CA ILE A 291 8.04 15.14 -30.36
C ILE A 291 7.30 16.51 -30.30
N PRO A 292 7.73 17.59 -30.98
CA PRO A 292 7.00 18.86 -31.02
C PRO A 292 5.66 18.83 -31.76
N SER A 293 5.33 17.70 -32.37
CA SER A 293 4.08 17.47 -33.10
C SER A 293 3.09 16.62 -32.29
N LEU A 294 3.51 16.06 -31.15
CA LEU A 294 2.65 15.43 -30.16
C LEU A 294 2.21 16.51 -29.17
N GLU A 295 0.92 16.81 -29.08
CA GLU A 295 0.42 17.92 -28.28
C GLU A 295 -0.56 17.43 -27.22
N PHE A 296 -0.53 18.05 -26.04
CA PHE A 296 -1.51 17.80 -24.98
C PHE A 296 -2.46 18.98 -24.84
N LYS A 297 -3.77 18.71 -24.89
CA LYS A 297 -4.82 19.72 -24.69
C LYS A 297 -5.55 19.47 -23.38
N HIS A 298 -6.20 20.50 -22.84
CA HIS A 298 -6.95 20.42 -21.57
C HIS A 298 -6.09 19.93 -20.38
N VAL A 299 -4.81 20.31 -20.38
CA VAL A 299 -3.88 19.98 -19.30
C VAL A 299 -4.19 20.85 -18.07
N HIS A 300 -4.23 20.22 -16.91
CA HIS A 300 -4.33 20.86 -15.61
C HIS A 300 -3.33 20.23 -14.64
N ALA A 301 -2.60 21.08 -13.91
CA ALA A 301 -1.69 20.61 -12.87
C ALA A 301 -2.47 20.08 -11.65
N PRO A 302 -2.21 18.84 -11.18
CA PRO A 302 -2.90 18.30 -10.02
C PRO A 302 -2.50 19.07 -8.76
N ARG A 303 -3.45 19.37 -7.87
CA ARG A 303 -3.15 19.93 -6.55
C ARG A 303 -2.24 19.00 -5.73
N PRO A 304 -1.25 19.56 -5.01
CA PRO A 304 -0.30 18.78 -4.22
C PRO A 304 -0.99 18.00 -3.10
N GLY A 305 -0.38 16.88 -2.72
CA GLY A 305 -0.66 16.20 -1.46
C GLY A 305 0.11 16.86 -0.30
N THR A 306 0.15 16.18 0.83
CA THR A 306 0.94 16.60 2.01
C THR A 306 2.23 15.78 2.12
N PRO A 307 3.38 16.42 2.39
CA PRO A 307 4.66 15.73 2.53
C PRO A 307 4.68 14.83 3.78
N ALA A 308 5.55 13.83 3.77
CA ALA A 308 5.82 13.02 4.94
C ALA A 308 6.41 13.89 6.07
N ARG A 309 5.78 13.90 7.25
CA ARG A 309 6.33 14.51 8.48
C ARG A 309 6.65 13.41 9.48
N CYS A 310 7.31 13.72 10.60
CA CYS A 310 7.88 12.78 11.58
C CYS A 310 6.95 11.65 12.11
N SER A 311 5.66 11.63 11.76
CA SER A 311 4.69 10.56 12.04
C SER A 311 3.70 10.25 10.90
N THR A 312 3.79 10.92 9.73
CA THR A 312 2.88 10.74 8.59
C THR A 312 3.65 10.26 7.36
N HIS A 313 3.13 9.22 6.69
CA HIS A 313 3.60 8.86 5.35
C HIS A 313 3.18 9.97 4.37
N GLY A 314 3.93 10.13 3.27
CA GLY A 314 3.54 11.02 2.18
C GLY A 314 2.14 10.67 1.68
N SER A 315 1.32 11.68 1.39
CA SER A 315 -0.06 11.49 0.96
C SER A 315 -0.23 11.80 -0.52
N TRP A 316 -1.15 11.09 -1.15
CA TRP A 316 -1.58 11.37 -2.52
C TRP A 316 -2.35 12.68 -2.57
N GLY A 317 -2.03 13.51 -3.57
CA GLY A 317 -2.79 14.69 -3.93
C GLY A 317 -3.86 14.37 -4.97
N GLU A 318 -4.24 15.39 -5.73
CA GLU A 318 -5.25 15.30 -6.76
C GLU A 318 -4.83 14.40 -7.92
N ARG A 319 -5.82 13.74 -8.52
CA ARG A 319 -5.70 12.95 -9.75
C ARG A 319 -6.46 13.64 -10.87
N ILE A 320 -5.84 13.77 -12.04
CA ILE A 320 -6.38 14.43 -13.23
C ILE A 320 -6.26 13.49 -14.43
N SER A 321 -7.34 13.37 -15.21
CA SER A 321 -7.44 12.50 -16.38
C SER A 321 -8.03 13.18 -17.63
N ASP A 322 -8.14 14.51 -17.61
CA ASP A 322 -8.90 15.27 -18.62
C ASP A 322 -8.08 15.61 -19.88
N ALA A 323 -6.76 15.39 -19.82
CA ALA A 323 -5.86 15.78 -20.89
C ALA A 323 -6.07 14.90 -22.13
N GLU A 324 -6.14 15.54 -23.30
CA GLU A 324 -6.26 14.88 -24.59
C GLU A 324 -4.90 14.80 -25.28
N VAL A 325 -4.64 13.68 -25.95
CA VAL A 325 -3.43 13.48 -26.75
C VAL A 325 -3.73 13.75 -28.22
N TRP A 326 -3.00 14.67 -28.82
CA TRP A 326 -3.14 15.05 -30.22
C TRP A 326 -1.83 14.82 -30.96
N PHE A 327 -1.92 14.49 -32.24
CA PHE A 327 -0.75 14.42 -33.12
C PHE A 327 -0.99 15.16 -34.42
N SER A 328 -0.02 15.96 -34.82
CA SER A 328 -0.06 16.83 -36.00
C SER A 328 1.10 16.49 -36.96
N MET A 329 0.81 15.95 -38.14
CA MET A 329 1.84 15.56 -39.11
C MET A 329 2.38 16.79 -39.85
N LYS A 330 3.46 17.41 -39.33
CA LYS A 330 4.03 18.65 -39.90
C LYS A 330 4.78 18.46 -41.23
N GLU A 331 5.47 17.33 -41.37
CA GLU A 331 6.20 16.96 -42.59
C GLU A 331 5.91 15.51 -42.97
N ASP A 332 6.15 15.15 -44.24
CA ASP A 332 6.04 13.75 -44.66
C ASP A 332 7.11 12.92 -43.95
N GLY A 333 6.68 11.95 -43.14
CA GLY A 333 7.59 11.20 -42.28
C GLY A 333 6.86 10.19 -41.42
N LYS A 334 7.59 9.59 -40.48
CA LYS A 334 7.01 8.69 -39.48
C LYS A 334 6.69 9.48 -38.22
N GLY A 335 5.42 9.43 -37.80
CA GLY A 335 5.02 9.84 -36.46
C GLY A 335 5.37 8.78 -35.40
N PRO A 336 4.88 8.95 -34.16
CA PRO A 336 5.02 7.94 -33.13
C PRO A 336 4.47 6.59 -33.59
N ALA A 337 5.00 5.48 -33.06
CA ALA A 337 4.43 4.18 -33.42
C ALA A 337 2.95 4.11 -33.02
N GLY A 338 2.18 3.28 -33.69
CA GLY A 338 0.72 3.24 -33.54
C GLY A 338 -0.01 4.34 -34.32
N VAL A 339 0.63 5.47 -34.64
CA VAL A 339 0.05 6.51 -35.49
C VAL A 339 0.34 6.20 -36.96
N GLN A 340 -0.67 5.73 -37.69
CA GLN A 340 -0.57 5.40 -39.11
C GLN A 340 -1.62 6.15 -39.94
N GLY A 341 -1.35 6.24 -41.26
CA GLY A 341 -2.28 6.75 -42.25
C GLY A 341 -2.53 8.26 -42.19
N MET A 342 -1.58 9.03 -41.66
CA MET A 342 -1.61 10.49 -41.69
C MET A 342 -0.68 11.02 -42.78
N THR A 343 -1.10 12.12 -43.40
CA THR A 343 -0.37 12.86 -44.43
C THR A 343 0.00 14.25 -43.92
N LYS A 344 0.96 14.91 -44.58
CA LYS A 344 1.37 16.26 -44.21
C LYS A 344 0.17 17.22 -44.09
N GLY A 345 0.07 17.89 -42.95
CA GLY A 345 -1.00 18.83 -42.61
C GLY A 345 -2.14 18.21 -41.80
N ASP A 346 -2.21 16.88 -41.68
CA ASP A 346 -3.23 16.23 -40.87
C ASP A 346 -2.96 16.44 -39.38
N SER A 347 -4.02 16.72 -38.62
CA SER A 347 -3.99 16.75 -37.15
C SER A 347 -5.20 16.01 -36.61
N ARG A 348 -4.99 15.12 -35.63
CA ARG A 348 -6.09 14.38 -35.00
C ARG A 348 -5.81 14.06 -33.53
N LYS A 349 -6.90 13.89 -32.79
CA LYS A 349 -6.89 13.28 -31.46
C LYS A 349 -6.53 11.79 -31.58
N LEU A 350 -5.70 11.30 -30.66
CA LEU A 350 -5.33 9.88 -30.56
C LEU A 350 -6.28 9.19 -29.57
N ASP A 351 -7.46 8.78 -30.05
CA ASP A 351 -8.51 8.19 -29.20
C ASP A 351 -8.16 6.83 -28.56
N ASP A 352 -7.09 6.19 -29.04
CA ASP A 352 -6.57 4.94 -28.49
C ASP A 352 -5.57 5.17 -27.35
N THR A 353 -5.21 6.41 -27.06
CA THR A 353 -4.21 6.76 -26.06
C THR A 353 -4.81 7.67 -25.00
N ARG A 354 -4.60 7.30 -23.74
CA ARG A 354 -5.00 8.07 -22.56
C ARG A 354 -3.78 8.45 -21.74
N VAL A 355 -3.84 9.62 -21.13
CA VAL A 355 -2.88 10.05 -20.11
C VAL A 355 -3.62 10.41 -18.83
N GLU A 356 -2.98 10.13 -17.70
CA GLU A 356 -3.48 10.48 -16.37
C GLU A 356 -2.30 10.84 -15.48
N ILE A 357 -2.48 11.82 -14.60
CA ILE A 357 -1.45 12.25 -13.65
C ILE A 357 -2.02 12.32 -12.24
N GLN A 358 -1.19 11.97 -11.26
CA GLN A 358 -1.55 12.14 -9.85
C GLN A 358 -0.40 12.78 -9.08
N ALA A 359 -0.72 13.77 -8.24
CA ALA A 359 0.25 14.36 -7.33
C ALA A 359 0.57 13.40 -6.16
N PHE A 360 1.83 13.41 -5.72
CA PHE A 360 2.28 12.71 -4.53
C PHE A 360 3.11 13.65 -3.67
N GLU A 361 2.82 13.73 -2.38
CA GLU A 361 3.40 14.73 -1.50
C GLU A 361 3.25 16.15 -2.09
N GLU A 362 4.11 17.08 -1.71
CA GLU A 362 4.08 18.46 -2.19
C GLU A 362 4.69 18.57 -3.60
N ASP A 363 5.82 17.90 -3.80
CA ASP A 363 6.72 18.20 -4.91
C ASP A 363 6.58 17.26 -6.11
N PHE A 364 5.93 16.10 -5.94
CA PHE A 364 5.94 15.06 -6.96
C PHE A 364 4.64 14.98 -7.76
N MET A 365 4.77 14.66 -9.03
CA MET A 365 3.67 14.24 -9.88
C MET A 365 4.08 13.00 -10.67
N ILE A 366 3.18 12.03 -10.77
CA ILE A 366 3.42 10.78 -11.47
C ILE A 366 2.40 10.66 -12.61
N GLY A 367 2.89 10.68 -13.84
CA GLY A 367 2.10 10.62 -15.06
C GLY A 367 2.19 9.26 -15.72
N VAL A 368 1.06 8.74 -16.19
CA VAL A 368 0.96 7.48 -16.92
C VAL A 368 0.35 7.75 -18.29
N ALA A 369 1.01 7.27 -19.33
CA ALA A 369 0.45 7.15 -20.68
C ALA A 369 0.13 5.69 -20.94
N ALA A 370 -1.04 5.42 -21.53
CA ALA A 370 -1.43 4.07 -21.93
C ALA A 370 -2.14 4.10 -23.29
N ARG A 371 -1.75 3.19 -24.19
CA ARG A 371 -2.32 3.05 -25.54
C ARG A 371 -2.85 1.65 -25.76
N GLU A 372 -4.11 1.54 -26.20
CA GLU A 372 -4.70 0.26 -26.61
C GLU A 372 -4.11 -0.21 -27.95
N ARG A 373 -3.68 -1.47 -28.05
CA ARG A 373 -3.31 -2.06 -29.35
C ARG A 373 -4.59 -2.48 -30.06
N LYS A 374 -4.97 -1.76 -31.13
CA LYS A 374 -6.16 -2.08 -31.92
C LYS A 374 -5.99 -3.41 -32.66
N ASP A 375 -6.51 -4.49 -32.10
CA ASP A 375 -6.94 -5.67 -32.89
C ASP A 375 -8.43 -5.90 -32.69
N ILE A 376 -9.22 -5.51 -33.70
CA ILE A 376 -10.69 -5.65 -33.75
C ILE A 376 -11.13 -7.11 -33.98
N VAL A 377 -10.21 -8.08 -34.08
CA VAL A 377 -10.56 -9.44 -34.54
C VAL A 377 -9.86 -10.53 -33.73
N VAL A 378 -10.16 -10.65 -32.43
CA VAL A 378 -10.15 -11.98 -31.78
C VAL A 378 -11.31 -12.05 -30.80
N GLN A 379 -12.22 -12.99 -31.05
CA GLN A 379 -13.29 -13.38 -30.14
C GLN A 379 -12.69 -13.77 -28.77
N GLY A 380 -12.95 -12.96 -27.73
CA GLY A 380 -12.89 -13.36 -26.33
C GLY A 380 -12.00 -12.50 -25.40
N HIS A 381 -12.65 -11.74 -24.51
CA HIS A 381 -12.17 -11.37 -23.16
C HIS A 381 -10.94 -10.45 -22.96
N LYS A 382 -10.42 -9.74 -23.98
CA LYS A 382 -9.42 -8.67 -23.70
C LYS A 382 -10.09 -7.39 -23.18
N SER A 383 -9.62 -6.88 -22.04
CA SER A 383 -10.21 -5.73 -21.34
C SER A 383 -9.80 -4.39 -21.99
N LYS A 384 -10.68 -3.38 -21.93
CA LYS A 384 -10.34 -1.98 -22.24
C LYS A 384 -9.38 -1.43 -21.18
N LEU A 385 -8.69 -0.32 -21.47
CA LEU A 385 -7.91 0.38 -20.46
C LEU A 385 -8.75 0.61 -19.18
N PRO A 386 -8.19 0.37 -17.99
CA PRO A 386 -8.92 0.57 -16.74
C PRO A 386 -9.32 2.03 -16.56
N ASP A 387 -10.35 2.28 -15.76
CA ASP A 387 -10.85 3.64 -15.51
C ASP A 387 -9.76 4.54 -14.92
N VAL A 388 -8.91 3.99 -14.06
CA VAL A 388 -7.80 4.67 -13.39
C VAL A 388 -6.46 4.09 -13.85
N LEU A 389 -5.57 4.93 -14.36
CA LEU A 389 -4.22 4.56 -14.81
C LEU A 389 -3.13 4.79 -13.74
N THR A 390 -3.42 5.60 -12.73
CA THR A 390 -2.48 6.06 -11.69
C THR A 390 -2.76 5.45 -10.31
N SER A 391 -3.33 4.23 -10.26
CA SER A 391 -3.65 3.55 -8.99
C SER A 391 -2.40 2.98 -8.29
N PHE A 392 -1.43 3.84 -7.96
CA PHE A 392 -0.13 3.47 -7.42
C PHE A 392 -0.22 2.93 -5.99
N LYS A 393 0.33 1.73 -5.80
CA LYS A 393 0.54 1.12 -4.49
C LYS A 393 1.98 1.35 -4.03
N GLY A 394 2.14 1.97 -2.85
CA GLY A 394 3.42 2.05 -2.17
C GLY A 394 3.91 0.66 -1.75
N LEU A 395 5.15 0.32 -2.07
CA LEU A 395 5.77 -0.96 -1.71
C LEU A 395 6.77 -0.80 -0.57
N HIS A 396 6.72 -1.71 0.39
CA HIS A 396 7.74 -1.84 1.43
C HIS A 396 8.88 -2.73 0.93
N LEU A 397 10.11 -2.21 0.88
CA LEU A 397 11.27 -2.93 0.33
C LEU A 397 11.41 -4.35 0.89
N GLU A 398 11.41 -4.51 2.21
CA GLU A 398 11.70 -5.81 2.82
C GLU A 398 10.57 -6.84 2.64
N GLU A 399 9.33 -6.41 2.83
CA GLU A 399 8.16 -7.29 2.84
C GLU A 399 7.70 -7.62 1.42
N ASP A 400 7.56 -6.59 0.56
CA ASP A 400 6.96 -6.75 -0.76
C ASP A 400 7.97 -7.16 -1.85
N VAL A 401 9.25 -6.81 -1.69
CA VAL A 401 10.29 -6.97 -2.72
C VAL A 401 11.33 -8.01 -2.31
N MET A 402 12.04 -7.77 -1.20
CA MET A 402 13.17 -8.60 -0.78
C MET A 402 12.72 -9.97 -0.25
N GLY A 403 11.58 -10.04 0.46
CA GLY A 403 10.99 -11.32 0.88
C GLY A 403 10.78 -12.26 -0.30
N VAL A 404 10.10 -11.78 -1.34
CA VAL A 404 9.86 -12.52 -2.58
C VAL A 404 11.17 -12.91 -3.27
N ALA A 405 12.12 -11.98 -3.36
CA ALA A 405 13.40 -12.24 -4.01
C ALA A 405 14.23 -13.32 -3.27
N ARG A 406 14.20 -13.33 -1.93
CA ARG A 406 14.87 -14.35 -1.10
C ARG A 406 14.21 -15.72 -1.25
N ASP A 407 12.88 -15.78 -1.16
CA ASP A 407 12.12 -17.03 -1.28
C ASP A 407 12.32 -17.66 -2.66
N ALA A 408 12.38 -16.84 -3.71
CA ALA A 408 12.69 -17.29 -5.06
C ALA A 408 14.16 -17.74 -5.22
N ALA A 409 15.09 -17.16 -4.46
CA ALA A 409 16.51 -17.55 -4.47
C ALA A 409 16.77 -18.86 -3.69
N SER A 410 16.00 -19.16 -2.64
CA SER A 410 16.12 -20.41 -1.86
C SER A 410 15.48 -21.63 -2.52
N GLY A 411 14.84 -21.48 -3.69
CA GLY A 411 14.17 -22.58 -4.41
C GLY A 411 12.89 -23.08 -3.72
N SER A 412 12.44 -22.39 -2.68
CA SER A 412 11.16 -22.63 -2.03
C SER A 412 10.07 -21.95 -2.85
N PHE A 413 9.61 -22.63 -3.91
CA PHE A 413 8.40 -22.24 -4.64
C PHE A 413 7.18 -22.42 -3.72
N ILE A 414 6.89 -21.41 -2.90
CA ILE A 414 5.56 -21.23 -2.32
C ILE A 414 4.87 -20.22 -3.23
N SER A 415 3.92 -20.70 -4.02
CA SER A 415 2.95 -19.85 -4.74
C SER A 415 2.25 -18.98 -3.71
N THR A 416 2.72 -17.76 -3.53
CA THR A 416 2.10 -16.78 -2.64
C THR A 416 1.24 -15.86 -3.50
N MET A 417 0.00 -16.30 -3.75
CA MET A 417 -1.09 -15.32 -3.79
C MET A 417 -0.99 -14.55 -2.48
N SER A 418 -0.84 -13.23 -2.55
CA SER A 418 -0.67 -12.38 -1.39
C SER A 418 -1.89 -12.53 -0.48
N PRO A 419 -1.78 -13.05 0.75
CA PRO A 419 -2.72 -12.64 1.77
C PRO A 419 -2.21 -11.31 2.29
N THR A 420 -3.04 -10.27 2.23
CA THR A 420 -2.95 -9.12 3.14
C THR A 420 -2.58 -9.66 4.51
N SER A 421 -1.33 -9.45 4.97
CA SER A 421 -0.85 -10.11 6.18
C SER A 421 -1.46 -9.40 7.39
N LEU A 422 -2.70 -9.78 7.71
CA LEU A 422 -3.33 -9.41 8.95
C LEU A 422 -2.35 -9.69 10.08
N ASN A 423 -2.12 -8.70 10.94
CA ASN A 423 -1.33 -8.89 12.14
C ASN A 423 -2.13 -9.77 13.10
N TYR A 424 -1.96 -11.09 12.97
CA TYR A 424 -2.68 -12.10 13.75
C TYR A 424 -2.66 -11.84 15.27
N PRO A 425 -1.55 -11.39 15.89
CA PRO A 425 -1.55 -10.95 17.28
C PRO A 425 -2.57 -9.84 17.62
N LEU A 426 -2.84 -8.88 16.73
CA LEU A 426 -3.86 -7.86 16.99
C LEU A 426 -5.27 -8.43 17.03
N LEU A 427 -5.55 -9.47 16.23
CA LEU A 427 -6.83 -10.19 16.27
C LEU A 427 -7.04 -10.97 17.57
N ALA A 428 -5.98 -11.24 18.33
CA ALA A 428 -6.08 -11.89 19.62
C ALA A 428 -6.83 -11.02 20.66
N ILE A 429 -6.83 -9.69 20.51
CA ILE A 429 -7.54 -8.75 21.41
C ILE A 429 -9.06 -8.95 21.33
N PRO A 430 -9.72 -8.82 20.14
CA PRO A 430 -11.14 -9.11 20.04
C PRO A 430 -11.46 -10.58 20.35
N ALA A 431 -10.59 -11.54 19.98
CA ALA A 431 -10.77 -12.94 20.35
C ALA A 431 -10.81 -13.17 21.87
N TYR A 432 -9.98 -12.44 22.63
CA TYR A 432 -9.97 -12.52 24.09
C TYR A 432 -11.22 -11.90 24.71
N HIS A 433 -11.75 -10.84 24.10
CA HIS A 433 -13.03 -10.27 24.51
C HIS A 433 -14.14 -11.31 24.39
N PHE A 434 -14.22 -12.03 23.25
CA PHE A 434 -15.20 -13.11 23.08
C PHE A 434 -15.00 -14.26 24.07
N LEU A 435 -13.75 -14.70 24.31
CA LEU A 435 -13.44 -15.69 25.34
C LEU A 435 -13.97 -15.25 26.72
N SER A 436 -13.83 -13.96 27.04
CA SER A 436 -14.27 -13.39 28.31
C SER A 436 -15.79 -13.39 28.48
N LEU A 437 -16.57 -13.45 27.40
CA LEU A 437 -18.04 -13.51 27.43
C LEU A 437 -18.58 -14.93 27.66
N ILE A 438 -17.78 -15.98 27.39
CA ILE A 438 -18.21 -17.38 27.51
C ILE A 438 -18.75 -17.74 28.91
N PRO A 439 -18.12 -17.35 30.04
CA PRO A 439 -18.65 -17.65 31.37
C PRO A 439 -20.01 -16.99 31.63
N HIS A 440 -20.23 -15.78 31.09
CA HIS A 440 -21.50 -15.06 31.21
C HIS A 440 -22.62 -15.76 30.42
N ALA A 441 -22.32 -16.19 29.19
CA ALA A 441 -23.24 -16.99 28.40
C ALA A 441 -23.59 -18.32 29.11
N TYR A 442 -22.58 -18.99 29.69
CA TYR A 442 -22.79 -20.20 30.49
C TYR A 442 -23.67 -19.94 31.71
N ALA A 443 -23.46 -18.84 32.43
CA ALA A 443 -24.29 -18.42 33.56
C ALA A 443 -25.77 -18.25 33.15
N GLY A 444 -26.03 -17.59 32.02
CA GLY A 444 -27.39 -17.43 31.49
C GLY A 444 -28.06 -18.77 31.15
N ILE A 445 -27.36 -19.67 30.46
CA ILE A 445 -27.86 -21.02 30.12
C ILE A 445 -28.12 -21.84 31.39
N LEU A 446 -27.23 -21.76 32.37
CA LEU A 446 -27.36 -22.45 33.64
C LEU A 446 -28.64 -22.02 34.39
N LEU A 447 -28.93 -20.72 34.44
CA LEU A 447 -30.14 -20.20 35.04
C LEU A 447 -31.40 -20.61 34.26
N GLY A 448 -31.38 -20.47 32.93
CA GLY A 448 -32.51 -20.84 32.07
C GLY A 448 -32.88 -22.32 32.16
N SER A 449 -31.88 -23.21 32.22
CA SER A 449 -32.11 -24.66 32.39
C SER A 449 -32.73 -25.05 33.74
N HIS A 450 -32.72 -24.14 34.72
CA HIS A 450 -33.35 -24.32 36.03
C HIS A 450 -34.60 -23.42 36.20
N GLY A 451 -35.21 -23.00 35.08
CA GLY A 451 -36.51 -22.32 35.08
C GLY A 451 -36.46 -20.81 35.38
N TYR A 452 -35.27 -20.22 35.50
CA TYR A 452 -35.13 -18.78 35.71
C TYR A 452 -35.39 -18.01 34.42
N LYS A 453 -36.33 -17.05 34.45
CA LYS A 453 -36.65 -16.19 33.30
C LYS A 453 -35.92 -14.86 33.41
N VAL A 454 -34.98 -14.62 32.48
CA VAL A 454 -34.23 -13.37 32.40
C VAL A 454 -35.11 -12.29 31.78
N ASN A 455 -35.20 -11.13 32.42
CA ASN A 455 -35.83 -9.94 31.86
C ASN A 455 -34.83 -9.16 30.99
N ASN A 456 -34.94 -9.32 29.67
CA ASN A 456 -34.07 -8.67 28.70
C ASN A 456 -34.28 -7.14 28.58
N ALA A 457 -35.39 -6.60 29.11
CA ALA A 457 -35.59 -5.15 29.19
C ALA A 457 -34.75 -4.50 30.30
N ASN A 458 -34.28 -5.28 31.28
CA ASN A 458 -33.34 -4.83 32.30
C ASN A 458 -32.40 -5.98 32.72
N PRO A 459 -31.47 -6.39 31.84
CA PRO A 459 -30.70 -7.62 32.00
C PRO A 459 -29.76 -7.56 33.21
N LYS A 460 -29.12 -6.41 33.47
CA LYS A 460 -28.22 -6.23 34.62
C LYS A 460 -28.94 -6.38 35.96
N ALA A 461 -30.11 -5.75 36.13
CA ALA A 461 -30.89 -5.91 37.35
C ALA A 461 -31.42 -7.35 37.46
N SER A 462 -31.93 -7.91 36.36
CA SER A 462 -32.48 -9.27 36.31
C SER A 462 -31.44 -10.35 36.64
N LEU A 463 -30.16 -10.11 36.35
CA LEU A 463 -29.06 -11.02 36.65
C LEU A 463 -28.34 -10.64 37.95
N SER A 464 -28.81 -9.66 38.73
CA SER A 464 -28.14 -9.36 40.00
C SER A 464 -28.24 -10.55 40.97
N PRO A 465 -27.20 -10.83 41.78
CA PRO A 465 -27.24 -11.93 42.75
C PRO A 465 -28.46 -11.88 43.69
N ALA A 466 -28.89 -10.67 44.06
CA ALA A 466 -30.08 -10.46 44.89
C ALA A 466 -31.39 -10.96 44.22
N ASN A 467 -31.49 -10.83 42.90
CA ASN A 467 -32.68 -11.24 42.15
C ASN A 467 -32.70 -12.72 41.78
N VAL A 468 -31.53 -13.36 41.73
CA VAL A 468 -31.36 -14.79 41.40
C VAL A 468 -31.43 -15.67 42.66
N LYS A 469 -30.93 -15.18 43.80
CA LYS A 469 -30.87 -15.93 45.07
C LYS A 469 -32.26 -16.38 45.52
N GLY A 470 -32.39 -17.65 45.91
CA GLY A 470 -33.65 -18.25 46.36
C GLY A 470 -34.63 -18.61 45.25
N LYS A 471 -34.34 -18.29 43.98
CA LYS A 471 -35.18 -18.68 42.82
C LYS A 471 -34.64 -19.87 42.03
N VAL A 472 -33.43 -20.30 42.34
CA VAL A 472 -32.77 -21.51 41.81
C VAL A 472 -32.12 -22.26 42.97
N PRO A 473 -31.82 -23.58 42.85
CA PRO A 473 -31.14 -24.32 43.90
C PRO A 473 -29.81 -23.68 44.32
N ASP A 474 -29.43 -23.77 45.59
CA ASP A 474 -28.25 -23.09 46.13
C ASP A 474 -26.95 -23.46 45.41
N GLU A 475 -26.80 -24.73 45.01
CA GLU A 475 -25.65 -25.19 44.23
C GLU A 475 -25.57 -24.52 42.86
N VAL A 476 -26.72 -24.31 42.22
CA VAL A 476 -26.85 -23.63 40.93
C VAL A 476 -26.54 -22.15 41.09
N PHE A 477 -27.07 -21.52 42.14
CA PHE A 477 -26.79 -20.12 42.47
C PHE A 477 -25.29 -19.87 42.75
N GLN A 478 -24.64 -20.77 43.48
CA GLN A 478 -23.20 -20.68 43.74
C GLN A 478 -22.38 -20.87 42.46
N LYS A 479 -22.77 -21.80 41.60
CA LYS A 479 -22.09 -22.02 40.31
C LYS A 479 -22.29 -20.85 39.34
N TYR A 480 -23.48 -20.27 39.33
CA TYR A 480 -23.81 -19.04 38.63
C TYR A 480 -22.89 -17.88 39.07
N GLN A 481 -22.76 -17.64 40.38
CA GLN A 481 -21.88 -16.61 40.91
C GLN A 481 -20.41 -16.82 40.52
N ARG A 482 -19.95 -18.08 40.52
CA ARG A 482 -18.58 -18.41 40.06
C ARG A 482 -18.38 -18.10 38.58
N ALA A 483 -19.38 -18.38 37.73
CA ALA A 483 -19.33 -18.06 36.31
C ALA A 483 -19.33 -16.55 36.03
N GLU A 484 -20.18 -15.77 36.69
CA GLU A 484 -20.17 -14.31 36.58
C GLU A 484 -18.87 -13.70 37.12
N SER A 485 -18.33 -14.24 38.21
CA SER A 485 -17.04 -13.79 38.75
C SER A 485 -15.89 -14.13 37.80
N ALA A 486 -15.94 -15.26 37.10
CA ALA A 486 -14.96 -15.63 36.09
C ALA A 486 -15.04 -14.72 34.85
N HIS A 487 -16.24 -14.30 34.45
CA HIS A 487 -16.46 -13.30 33.41
C HIS A 487 -15.86 -11.94 33.81
N ALA A 488 -16.26 -11.41 34.97
CA ALA A 488 -15.77 -10.12 35.47
C ALA A 488 -14.24 -10.11 35.58
N ASN A 489 -13.63 -11.15 36.16
CA ASN A 489 -12.19 -11.24 36.25
C ASN A 489 -11.48 -11.32 34.89
N SER A 490 -12.13 -11.89 33.86
CA SER A 490 -11.54 -11.94 32.51
C SER A 490 -11.54 -10.56 31.86
N LEU A 491 -12.60 -9.77 32.07
CA LEU A 491 -12.63 -8.37 31.64
C LEU A 491 -11.58 -7.52 32.39
N GLU A 492 -11.36 -7.75 33.69
CA GLU A 492 -10.32 -7.05 34.48
C GLU A 492 -8.90 -7.33 33.97
N GLN A 493 -8.65 -8.51 33.39
CA GLN A 493 -7.33 -8.90 32.86
C GLN A 493 -7.12 -8.47 31.39
N MET A 494 -8.18 -8.04 30.71
CA MET A 494 -8.11 -7.62 29.31
C MET A 494 -7.13 -6.45 29.08
N PRO A 495 -7.09 -5.38 29.91
CA PRO A 495 -6.13 -4.30 29.73
C PRO A 495 -4.69 -4.80 29.80
N LEU A 496 -4.39 -5.70 30.74
CA LEU A 496 -3.05 -6.27 30.89
C LEU A 496 -2.62 -7.08 29.66
N PHE A 497 -3.53 -7.90 29.12
CA PHE A 497 -3.30 -8.67 27.90
C PHE A 497 -3.10 -7.78 26.66
N ALA A 498 -4.01 -6.83 26.45
CA ALA A 498 -3.98 -5.95 25.29
C ALA A 498 -2.72 -5.07 25.30
N THR A 499 -2.36 -4.50 26.45
CA THR A 499 -1.14 -3.69 26.59
C THR A 499 0.13 -4.53 26.39
N ALA A 500 0.17 -5.79 26.82
CA ALA A 500 1.31 -6.68 26.57
C ALA A 500 1.49 -6.98 25.07
N ILE A 501 0.39 -7.19 24.34
CA ILE A 501 0.43 -7.36 22.87
C ILE A 501 0.95 -6.10 22.20
N LEU A 502 0.37 -4.94 22.53
CA LEU A 502 0.74 -3.67 21.90
C LEU A 502 2.20 -3.30 22.19
N ALA A 503 2.65 -3.43 23.44
CA ALA A 503 4.04 -3.18 23.82
C ALA A 503 5.02 -4.09 23.05
N SER A 504 4.66 -5.34 22.83
CA SER A 504 5.49 -6.29 22.06
C SER A 504 5.55 -5.94 20.59
N ILE A 505 4.41 -5.57 19.97
CA ILE A 505 4.37 -5.14 18.57
C ILE A 505 5.20 -3.88 18.37
N ILE A 506 5.11 -2.92 19.30
CA ILE A 506 5.92 -1.70 19.27
C ILE A 506 7.41 -2.08 19.38
N ALA A 507 7.79 -2.88 20.36
CA ALA A 507 9.18 -3.31 20.54
C ALA A 507 9.75 -4.05 19.32
N GLU A 508 8.99 -4.98 18.75
CA GLU A 508 9.43 -5.74 17.56
C GLU A 508 9.58 -4.84 16.33
N ARG A 509 8.72 -3.83 16.17
CA ARG A 509 8.78 -2.90 15.03
C ARG A 509 9.86 -1.84 15.18
N THR A 510 10.10 -1.34 16.39
CA THR A 510 11.08 -0.27 16.64
C THR A 510 12.51 -0.78 16.65
N THR A 511 12.76 -2.02 17.08
CA THR A 511 14.11 -2.59 17.23
C THR A 511 14.55 -3.41 15.99
N ALA A 512 13.75 -3.47 14.92
CA ALA A 512 14.04 -4.21 13.68
C ALA A 512 15.15 -3.60 12.79
N LYS A 513 16.27 -3.17 13.38
CA LYS A 513 17.56 -3.05 12.68
C LYS A 513 18.24 -4.43 12.66
N GLY A 514 17.96 -5.23 11.64
CA GLY A 514 18.90 -6.24 11.15
C GLY A 514 18.97 -7.61 11.85
N ILE A 515 17.96 -8.03 12.61
CA ILE A 515 17.87 -9.44 13.06
C ILE A 515 16.53 -10.03 12.64
N ARG A 516 16.59 -11.07 11.81
CA ARG A 516 15.45 -11.95 11.47
C ARG A 516 14.80 -12.45 12.76
N MET A 517 13.60 -11.98 13.11
CA MET A 517 12.65 -12.73 13.92
C MET A 517 11.33 -11.95 14.04
N GLY A 518 10.29 -12.37 13.31
CA GLY A 518 8.88 -12.04 13.62
C GLY A 518 8.39 -12.70 14.91
N ASN A 519 9.28 -12.88 15.89
CA ASN A 519 9.04 -13.52 17.18
C ASN A 519 10.13 -13.16 18.21
N ALA A 520 10.78 -11.99 18.09
CA ALA A 520 11.86 -11.57 19.00
C ALA A 520 11.40 -11.53 20.45
N THR A 521 10.15 -11.14 20.67
CA THR A 521 9.54 -11.19 22.00
C THR A 521 8.84 -12.51 22.30
N GLY A 522 8.73 -13.49 21.39
CA GLY A 522 7.95 -14.69 21.63
C GLY A 522 6.42 -14.47 21.58
N LEU A 523 5.93 -13.42 20.88
CA LEU A 523 4.55 -12.93 20.99
C LEU A 523 3.49 -13.99 20.68
N MET A 524 3.66 -14.80 19.63
CA MET A 524 2.68 -15.84 19.28
C MET A 524 2.63 -16.96 20.34
N THR A 525 3.76 -17.30 20.93
CA THR A 525 3.84 -18.24 22.06
C THR A 525 3.13 -17.68 23.28
N PHE A 526 3.31 -16.38 23.56
CA PHE A 526 2.61 -15.69 24.65
C PHE A 526 1.09 -15.72 24.44
N VAL A 527 0.60 -15.36 23.24
CA VAL A 527 -0.84 -15.38 22.93
C VAL A 527 -1.39 -16.79 23.15
N SER A 528 -0.73 -17.80 22.59
CA SER A 528 -1.18 -19.20 22.71
C SER A 528 -1.21 -19.68 24.18
N ALA A 529 -0.14 -19.40 24.93
CA ALA A 529 -0.04 -19.75 26.35
C ALA A 529 -1.09 -19.00 27.20
N TRP A 530 -1.33 -17.72 26.91
CA TRP A 530 -2.32 -16.91 27.60
C TRP A 530 -3.73 -17.47 27.40
N PHE A 531 -4.13 -17.79 26.17
CA PHE A 531 -5.43 -18.39 25.88
C PHE A 531 -5.61 -19.75 26.54
N ALA A 532 -4.57 -20.60 26.55
CA ALA A 532 -4.60 -21.88 27.24
C ALA A 532 -4.78 -21.73 28.75
N VAL A 533 -3.93 -20.92 29.39
CA VAL A 533 -3.98 -20.66 30.83
C VAL A 533 -5.31 -20.00 31.22
N ARG A 534 -5.81 -19.06 30.41
CA ARG A 534 -7.09 -18.39 30.69
C ARG A 534 -8.28 -19.33 30.56
N SER A 535 -8.28 -20.20 29.56
CA SER A 535 -9.34 -21.20 29.40
C SER A 535 -9.36 -22.16 30.59
N LEU A 536 -8.20 -22.64 31.02
CA LEU A 536 -8.07 -23.47 32.22
C LEU A 536 -8.51 -22.72 33.49
N TYR A 537 -8.15 -21.44 33.61
CA TYR A 537 -8.59 -20.60 34.72
C TYR A 537 -10.11 -20.50 34.78
N VAL A 538 -10.76 -20.17 33.66
CA VAL A 538 -12.22 -20.08 33.56
C VAL A 538 -12.90 -21.39 33.95
N VAL A 539 -12.44 -22.52 33.39
CA VAL A 539 -12.99 -23.85 33.70
C VAL A 539 -12.83 -24.16 35.19
N SER A 540 -11.63 -23.94 35.74
CA SER A 540 -11.36 -24.19 37.16
C SER A 540 -12.20 -23.31 38.08
N TYR A 541 -12.39 -22.03 37.72
CA TYR A 541 -13.20 -21.09 38.50
C TYR A 541 -14.65 -21.57 38.59
N VAL A 542 -15.24 -21.97 37.47
CA VAL A 542 -16.65 -22.37 37.42
C VAL A 542 -16.87 -23.71 38.13
N GLN A 543 -15.99 -24.69 37.94
CA GLN A 543 -16.21 -26.07 38.38
C GLN A 543 -15.74 -26.34 39.81
N ILE A 544 -14.73 -25.65 40.32
CA ILE A 544 -14.16 -25.94 41.64
C ILE A 544 -14.97 -25.21 42.72
N ALA A 545 -15.74 -25.98 43.50
CA ALA A 545 -16.39 -25.50 44.72
C ALA A 545 -15.54 -25.73 45.98
N ASP A 546 -14.62 -26.71 45.94
CA ASP A 546 -13.81 -27.14 47.09
C ASP A 546 -12.74 -26.11 47.46
N ARG A 547 -12.71 -25.70 48.73
CA ARG A 547 -11.72 -24.74 49.25
C ARG A 547 -10.26 -25.19 49.05
N PRO A 548 -9.85 -26.45 49.29
CA PRO A 548 -8.47 -26.88 49.08
C PRO A 548 -8.04 -26.87 47.61
N LYS A 549 -8.96 -27.16 46.68
CA LYS A 549 -8.66 -27.15 45.23
C LYS A 549 -8.69 -25.73 44.64
N SER A 550 -9.21 -24.75 45.37
CA SER A 550 -9.28 -23.35 44.91
C SER A 550 -7.91 -22.71 44.66
N PHE A 551 -6.82 -23.26 45.23
CA PHE A 551 -5.44 -22.82 44.93
C PHE A 551 -5.06 -23.02 43.45
N ILE A 552 -5.65 -24.00 42.75
CA ILE A 552 -5.43 -24.22 41.32
C ILE A 552 -5.81 -22.97 40.52
N ARG A 553 -6.96 -22.36 40.87
CA ARG A 553 -7.45 -21.13 40.25
C ARG A 553 -6.47 -19.97 40.48
N SER A 554 -6.02 -19.78 41.72
CA SER A 554 -5.07 -18.71 42.05
C SER A 554 -3.73 -18.91 41.34
N GLY A 555 -3.26 -20.16 41.23
CA GLY A 555 -2.06 -20.50 40.47
C GLY A 555 -2.18 -20.13 39.00
N LEU A 556 -3.27 -20.55 38.32
CA LEU A 556 -3.52 -20.22 36.91
C LEU A 556 -3.63 -18.71 36.67
N TRP A 557 -4.27 -17.97 37.59
CA TRP A 557 -4.32 -16.50 37.54
C TRP A 557 -2.94 -15.87 37.65
N ALA A 558 -2.12 -16.34 38.60
CA ALA A 558 -0.77 -15.86 38.81
C ALA A 558 0.12 -16.18 37.59
N THR A 559 -0.02 -17.37 37.00
CA THR A 559 0.68 -17.75 35.76
C THR A 559 0.32 -16.84 34.60
N GLY A 560 -0.98 -16.58 34.37
CA GLY A 560 -1.41 -15.65 33.33
C GLY A 560 -0.79 -14.27 33.52
N THR A 561 -0.90 -13.72 34.73
CA THR A 561 -0.29 -12.44 35.10
C THR A 561 1.22 -12.45 34.84
N ALA A 562 1.95 -13.46 35.34
CA ALA A 562 3.39 -13.60 35.15
C ALA A 562 3.80 -13.66 33.66
N LEU A 563 3.01 -14.32 32.81
CA LEU A 563 3.24 -14.34 31.36
C LEU A 563 3.20 -12.92 30.76
N ALA A 564 2.23 -12.08 31.13
CA ALA A 564 2.16 -10.71 30.64
C ALA A 564 3.29 -9.84 31.19
N PHE A 565 3.63 -9.96 32.47
CA PHE A 565 4.77 -9.24 33.06
C PHE A 565 6.09 -9.64 32.40
N TYR A 566 6.27 -10.92 32.11
CA TYR A 566 7.43 -11.39 31.35
C TYR A 566 7.43 -10.84 29.92
N GLN A 567 6.25 -10.68 29.31
CA GLN A 567 6.12 -10.07 28.00
C GLN A 567 6.52 -8.59 28.03
N PHE A 568 6.09 -7.82 29.03
CA PHE A 568 6.55 -6.44 29.23
C PHE A 568 8.05 -6.35 29.46
N TYR A 569 8.62 -7.25 30.27
CA TYR A 569 10.06 -7.30 30.48
C TYR A 569 10.82 -7.49 29.17
N LYS A 570 10.37 -8.43 28.31
CA LYS A 570 10.99 -8.65 26.99
C LYS A 570 10.84 -7.42 26.08
N ALA A 571 9.68 -6.79 26.06
CA ALA A 571 9.44 -5.59 25.28
C ALA A 571 10.34 -4.42 25.75
N ALA A 572 10.45 -4.22 27.06
CA ALA A 572 11.33 -3.21 27.66
C ALA A 572 12.81 -3.48 27.33
N ALA A 573 13.27 -4.72 27.53
CA ALA A 573 14.64 -5.12 27.22
C ALA A 573 15.02 -4.92 25.73
N LEU A 574 14.04 -5.02 24.83
CA LEU A 574 14.23 -4.78 23.40
C LEU A 574 14.19 -3.29 23.03
N LEU A 575 13.44 -2.47 23.76
CA LEU A 575 13.31 -1.04 23.49
C LEU A 575 14.45 -0.19 24.08
N GLY A 576 15.19 -0.74 25.05
CA GLY A 576 16.29 -0.04 25.73
C GLY A 576 15.82 0.56 27.04
#